data_AF-A0A370NUN7-F1
#
_entry.id   AF-A0A370NUN7-F1
#
_cell.length_a   1.000
_cell.length_b   1.000
_cell.length_c   1.000
_cell.angle_alpha   90.00
_cell.angle_beta   90.00
_cell.angle_gamma   90.00
#
_symmetry.space_group_name_H-M   'P 1'
#
loop_
_entity.id
_entity.type
_entity.pdbx_description
1 polymer ?
#
loop_
_entity_poly.entity_id
_entity_poly.type
_entity_poly.pdbx_seq_one_letter_code
_entity_poly.pdbx_strand_id
1 'polypeptide(L)'
;MLKTWFGQGCLLAAAWMFLAGAAFAAVDVNTADEAALTSIKGIGPATAKRVVEERNQHGPYKDAGDLAQRVSGVGPKSAARLQEAGLTFGAKAAAPAAKTAAAPAAPATAAGKKPAAR
;
A
#
# COMPACT_ATOMS: atom_id res chain seq x y z
N MET A 1 -45.99 26.52 39.02
CA MET A 1 -45.64 25.15 38.57
C MET A 1 -44.54 25.25 37.52
N LEU A 2 -43.28 25.19 37.96
CA LEU A 2 -42.10 25.49 37.15
C LEU A 2 -41.48 24.16 36.65
N LYS A 3 -41.83 23.76 35.42
CA LYS A 3 -41.42 22.49 34.80
C LYS A 3 -40.04 22.64 34.16
N THR A 4 -39.01 22.15 34.84
CA THR A 4 -37.78 21.53 34.33
C THR A 4 -37.37 21.84 32.88
N TRP A 5 -36.45 22.81 32.70
CA TRP A 5 -35.83 23.18 31.41
C TRP A 5 -34.28 23.10 31.43
N PHE A 6 -33.69 22.32 32.34
CA PHE A 6 -32.24 22.24 32.54
C PHE A 6 -31.58 20.92 32.08
N GLY A 7 -32.29 20.07 31.32
CA GLY A 7 -31.82 18.70 31.03
C GLY A 7 -31.62 18.36 29.55
N GLN A 8 -31.90 19.27 28.62
CA GLN A 8 -32.04 18.92 27.19
C GLN A 8 -31.11 19.74 26.28
N GLY A 9 -29.96 20.19 26.81
CA GLY A 9 -28.94 20.92 26.06
C GLY A 9 -27.59 20.20 25.93
N CYS A 10 -27.29 19.23 26.80
CA CYS A 10 -25.96 18.59 26.86
C CYS A 10 -25.85 17.24 26.14
N LEU A 11 -26.96 16.66 25.66
CA LEU A 11 -26.96 15.31 25.05
C LEU A 11 -26.87 15.30 23.52
N LEU A 12 -26.81 16.45 22.85
CA LEU A 12 -26.73 16.51 21.38
C LEU A 12 -25.38 16.99 20.81
N ALA A 13 -24.41 17.40 21.66
CA ALA A 13 -23.10 17.88 21.18
C ALA A 13 -21.95 16.85 21.26
N ALA A 14 -22.15 15.69 21.89
CA ALA A 14 -21.08 14.69 22.10
C ALA A 14 -21.09 13.53 21.07
N ALA A 15 -22.01 13.52 20.11
CA ALA A 15 -22.14 12.46 19.11
C ALA A 15 -21.50 12.78 17.75
N TRP A 16 -20.86 13.96 17.60
CA TRP A 16 -20.25 14.41 16.33
C TRP A 16 -18.72 14.23 16.27
N MET A 17 -18.11 13.57 17.25
CA MET A 17 -16.65 13.45 17.34
C MET A 17 -16.18 12.02 17.57
N PHE A 18 -16.77 11.05 16.87
CA PHE A 18 -16.23 9.70 16.83
C PHE A 18 -16.46 9.03 15.48
N LEU A 19 -16.15 9.75 14.39
CA LEU A 19 -16.17 9.16 13.05
C LEU A 19 -14.96 9.58 12.20
N ALA A 20 -13.77 9.44 12.78
CA ALA A 20 -12.52 9.41 12.03
C ALA A 20 -11.92 8.00 12.13
N GLY A 21 -12.64 7.01 11.60
CA GLY A 21 -12.09 5.67 11.39
C GLY A 21 -10.95 5.79 10.39
N ALA A 22 -9.74 5.48 10.82
CA ALA A 22 -8.53 5.52 10.01
C ALA A 22 -8.74 4.70 8.72
N ALA A 23 -8.80 5.40 7.58
CA ALA A 23 -8.67 4.77 6.27
C ALA A 23 -7.22 4.28 6.15
N PHE A 24 -6.95 3.08 6.65
CA PHE A 24 -5.72 2.36 6.34
C PHE A 24 -5.72 2.11 4.83
N ALA A 25 -4.91 2.89 4.11
CA ALA A 25 -4.68 2.71 2.70
C ALA A 25 -4.08 1.31 2.52
N ALA A 26 -4.90 0.39 2.04
CA ALA A 26 -4.48 -0.98 1.82
C ALA A 26 -3.50 -1.00 0.64
N VAL A 27 -2.31 -1.57 0.86
CA VAL A 27 -1.25 -1.64 -0.15
C VAL A 27 -1.31 -3.01 -0.81
N ASP A 28 -1.56 -3.03 -2.11
CA ASP A 28 -1.61 -4.28 -2.88
C ASP A 28 -0.21 -4.72 -3.31
N VAL A 29 0.19 -5.95 -2.96
CA VAL A 29 1.55 -6.47 -3.25
C VAL A 29 1.81 -6.64 -4.75
N ASN A 30 0.76 -6.86 -5.54
CA ASN A 30 0.86 -7.13 -6.97
C ASN A 30 1.07 -5.85 -7.78
N THR A 31 0.72 -4.69 -7.23
CA THR A 31 0.79 -3.38 -7.89
C THR A 31 1.69 -2.39 -7.16
N ALA A 32 2.00 -2.63 -5.89
CA ALA A 32 2.87 -1.75 -5.11
C ALA A 32 4.31 -1.70 -5.64
N ASP A 33 4.90 -0.53 -5.48
CA ASP A 33 6.32 -0.28 -5.69
C ASP A 33 7.13 -0.60 -4.41
N GLU A 34 8.46 -0.72 -4.53
CA GLU A 34 9.37 -0.97 -3.41
C GLU A 34 9.16 0.01 -2.25
N ALA A 35 8.94 1.29 -2.55
CA ALA A 35 8.70 2.32 -1.54
C ALA A 35 7.39 2.10 -0.79
N ALA A 36 6.32 1.73 -1.50
CA ALA A 36 5.01 1.46 -0.91
C ALA A 36 5.04 0.21 -0.04
N LEU A 37 5.74 -0.85 -0.47
CA LEU A 37 5.94 -2.05 0.33
C LEU A 37 6.74 -1.76 1.59
N THR A 38 7.79 -0.95 1.51
CA THR A 38 8.63 -0.57 2.66
C THR A 38 7.87 0.31 3.68
N SER A 39 6.78 0.97 3.26
CA SER A 39 5.90 1.72 4.17
C SER A 39 5.08 0.81 5.09
N ILE A 40 4.93 -0.48 4.77
CA ILE A 40 4.23 -1.44 5.62
C ILE A 40 5.13 -1.83 6.78
N LYS A 41 4.64 -1.65 8.01
CA LYS A 41 5.36 -2.03 9.23
C LYS A 41 5.69 -3.52 9.20
N GLY A 42 6.98 -3.85 9.09
CA GLY A 42 7.47 -5.23 9.04
C GLY A 42 8.07 -5.65 7.69
N ILE A 43 7.97 -4.82 6.64
CA ILE A 43 8.69 -5.00 5.38
C ILE A 43 9.92 -4.09 5.37
N GLY A 44 11.10 -4.69 5.27
CA GLY A 44 12.34 -3.95 5.07
C GLY A 44 12.69 -3.78 3.57
N PRO A 45 13.64 -2.89 3.24
CA PRO A 45 14.04 -2.62 1.86
C PRO A 45 14.57 -3.87 1.13
N ALA A 46 15.23 -4.79 1.83
CA ALA A 46 15.68 -6.05 1.25
C ALA A 46 14.50 -6.96 0.88
N THR A 47 13.47 -7.01 1.71
CA THR A 47 12.26 -7.78 1.45
C THR A 47 11.46 -7.17 0.31
N ALA A 48 11.26 -5.85 0.32
CA ALA A 48 10.54 -5.13 -0.74
C ALA A 48 11.16 -5.37 -2.13
N LYS A 49 12.49 -5.29 -2.24
CA LYS A 49 13.23 -5.62 -3.47
C LYS A 49 12.94 -7.04 -3.96
N ARG A 50 13.04 -8.02 -3.06
CA ARG A 50 12.77 -9.43 -3.39
C ARG A 50 11.34 -9.64 -3.86
N VAL A 51 10.36 -8.99 -3.23
CA VAL A 51 8.95 -9.08 -3.62
C VAL A 51 8.75 -8.61 -5.07
N VAL A 52 9.34 -7.48 -5.43
CA VAL A 52 9.24 -6.93 -6.80
C VAL A 52 9.95 -7.85 -7.80
N GLU A 53 11.16 -8.32 -7.48
CA GLU A 53 11.93 -9.23 -8.35
C GLU A 53 11.19 -10.55 -8.58
N GLU A 54 10.71 -11.19 -7.51
CA GLU A 54 9.95 -12.43 -7.57
C GLU A 54 8.65 -12.26 -8.37
N ARG A 55 7.94 -11.14 -8.17
CA ARG A 55 6.74 -10.81 -8.95
C ARG A 55 7.06 -10.68 -10.44
N ASN A 56 8.20 -10.08 -10.78
CA ASN A 56 8.62 -9.91 -12.17
C ASN A 56 9.02 -11.26 -12.81
N GLN A 57 9.63 -12.15 -12.04
CA GLN A 57 10.15 -13.43 -12.54
C GLN A 57 9.11 -14.54 -12.60
N HIS A 58 8.27 -14.72 -11.57
CA HIS A 58 7.27 -15.80 -11.53
C HIS A 58 5.81 -15.32 -11.56
N GLY A 59 5.58 -14.00 -11.63
CA GLY A 59 4.25 -13.41 -11.72
C GLY A 59 3.60 -13.11 -10.35
N PRO A 60 2.31 -12.70 -10.38
CA PRO A 60 1.61 -12.15 -9.21
C PRO A 60 1.39 -13.17 -8.09
N TYR A 61 1.35 -12.67 -6.86
CA TYR A 61 1.07 -13.43 -5.66
C TYR A 61 -0.43 -13.68 -5.49
N LYS A 62 -0.77 -14.92 -5.13
CA LYS A 62 -2.16 -15.34 -4.92
C LYS A 62 -2.66 -15.03 -3.51
N ASP A 63 -1.79 -15.19 -2.53
CA ASP A 63 -2.13 -15.11 -1.12
C ASP A 63 -0.86 -14.91 -0.26
N ALA A 64 -1.09 -14.68 1.03
CA ALA A 64 -0.05 -14.51 2.03
C ALA A 64 0.85 -15.75 2.19
N GLY A 65 0.32 -16.95 1.93
CA GLY A 65 1.08 -18.19 1.97
C GLY A 65 2.08 -18.27 0.81
N ASP A 66 1.62 -17.94 -0.41
CA ASP A 66 2.48 -17.86 -1.59
C ASP A 66 3.60 -16.83 -1.41
N LEU A 67 3.29 -15.65 -0.87
CA LEU A 67 4.30 -14.66 -0.52
C LEU A 67 5.32 -15.22 0.47
N ALA A 68 4.85 -15.91 1.52
CA ALA A 68 5.72 -16.44 2.56
C ALA A 68 6.63 -17.58 2.06
N GLN A 69 6.14 -18.36 1.10
CA GLN A 69 6.91 -19.45 0.50
C GLN A 69 8.00 -18.92 -0.46
N ARG A 70 7.69 -17.86 -1.21
CA ARG A 70 8.54 -17.34 -2.27
C ARG A 70 9.53 -16.28 -1.80
N VAL A 71 9.14 -15.48 -0.81
CA VAL A 71 9.94 -14.34 -0.34
C VAL A 71 10.64 -14.66 0.97
N SER A 72 11.95 -14.90 0.88
CA SER A 72 12.79 -15.12 2.05
C SER A 72 12.80 -13.88 2.96
N GLY A 73 12.41 -14.08 4.23
CA GLY A 73 12.23 -13.04 5.24
C GLY A 73 10.77 -12.73 5.58
N VAL A 74 9.81 -13.21 4.78
CA VAL A 74 8.38 -13.16 5.11
C VAL A 74 7.93 -14.56 5.54
N GLY A 75 7.96 -14.84 6.83
CA GLY A 75 7.39 -16.09 7.35
C GLY A 75 5.85 -16.06 7.39
N PRO A 76 5.17 -17.19 7.60
CA PRO A 76 3.71 -17.25 7.69
C PRO A 76 3.13 -16.31 8.77
N LYS A 77 3.82 -16.19 9.91
CA LYS A 77 3.44 -15.24 10.97
C LYS A 77 3.66 -13.78 10.57
N SER A 78 4.70 -13.50 9.79
CA SER A 78 4.94 -12.16 9.25
C SER A 78 3.87 -11.83 8.21
N ALA A 79 3.58 -12.73 7.28
CA ALA A 79 2.58 -12.54 6.24
C ALA A 79 1.19 -12.21 6.83
N ALA A 80 0.77 -12.91 7.88
CA ALA A 80 -0.46 -12.59 8.61
C ALA A 80 -0.43 -11.17 9.20
N ARG A 81 0.67 -10.78 9.87
CA ARG A 81 0.84 -9.42 10.40
C ARG A 81 0.87 -8.36 9.31
N LEU A 82 1.40 -8.67 8.13
CA LEU A 82 1.41 -7.76 7.00
C LEU A 82 -0.01 -7.54 6.48
N GLN A 83 -0.84 -8.59 6.44
CA GLN A 83 -2.26 -8.46 6.10
C GLN A 83 -3.01 -7.59 7.11
N GLU A 84 -2.77 -7.78 8.41
CA GLU A 84 -3.30 -6.91 9.46
C GLU A 84 -2.82 -5.46 9.33
N ALA A 85 -1.59 -5.26 8.85
CA ALA A 85 -1.01 -3.94 8.57
C ALA A 85 -1.51 -3.31 7.26
N GLY A 86 -2.39 -3.98 6.52
CA GLY A 86 -3.01 -3.47 5.30
C GLY A 86 -2.38 -3.97 4.00
N LEU A 87 -1.52 -4.98 4.03
CA LEU A 87 -1.03 -5.64 2.81
C LEU A 87 -2.14 -6.51 2.19
N THR A 88 -2.41 -6.33 0.91
CA THR A 88 -3.44 -7.09 0.18
C THR A 88 -2.87 -7.81 -1.02
N PHE A 89 -3.56 -8.88 -1.43
CA PHE A 89 -3.19 -9.74 -2.55
C PHE A 89 -4.33 -9.71 -3.57
N GLY A 90 -4.49 -8.59 -4.26
CA GLY A 90 -5.49 -8.36 -5.31
C GLY A 90 -6.86 -8.86 -4.92
N ALA A 91 -7.65 -8.04 -4.21
CA ALA A 91 -9.03 -8.38 -3.85
C ALA A 91 -9.73 -9.07 -5.04
N LYS A 92 -10.15 -10.33 -4.84
CA LYS A 92 -10.88 -11.20 -5.78
C LYS A 92 -11.52 -10.39 -6.92
N ALA A 93 -10.87 -10.40 -8.08
CA ALA A 93 -11.35 -9.85 -9.35
C ALA A 93 -12.20 -8.57 -9.26
N ALA A 94 -11.54 -7.42 -9.18
CA ALA A 94 -12.01 -6.24 -9.90
C ALA A 94 -11.05 -5.98 -11.07
N ALA A 95 -11.10 -6.87 -12.08
CA ALA A 95 -10.69 -6.47 -13.43
C ALA A 95 -11.80 -5.55 -14.00
N PRO A 96 -11.49 -4.50 -14.79
CA PRO A 96 -10.20 -4.15 -15.37
C PRO A 96 -9.76 -2.71 -15.05
N ALA A 97 -8.51 -2.53 -14.62
CA ALA A 97 -7.78 -1.28 -14.82
C ALA A 97 -6.58 -1.53 -15.73
N ALA A 98 -6.83 -2.16 -16.89
CA ALA A 98 -5.97 -2.00 -18.05
C ALA A 98 -6.21 -0.58 -18.61
N LYS A 99 -5.51 0.40 -18.03
CA LYS A 99 -5.04 1.67 -18.61
C LYS A 99 -4.68 2.60 -17.45
N THR A 100 -3.42 2.54 -17.04
CA THR A 100 -2.52 3.71 -17.03
C THR A 100 -1.17 3.17 -16.57
N ALA A 101 -0.43 2.63 -17.54
CA ALA A 101 1.00 2.81 -17.54
C ALA A 101 1.23 4.31 -17.72
N ALA A 102 1.50 5.02 -16.64
CA ALA A 102 2.19 6.31 -16.67
C ALA A 102 3.33 6.19 -15.65
N ALA A 103 4.44 5.69 -16.17
CA ALA A 103 5.72 5.68 -15.50
C ALA A 103 6.00 7.07 -14.90
N PRO A 104 6.47 7.15 -13.64
CA PRO A 104 6.99 8.41 -13.14
C PRO A 104 8.30 8.68 -13.89
N ALA A 105 8.31 9.79 -14.61
CA ALA A 105 9.50 10.41 -15.10
C ALA A 105 10.47 10.64 -13.93
N ALA A 106 11.71 10.20 -14.10
CA ALA A 106 12.85 10.87 -13.48
C ALA A 106 14.01 10.94 -14.50
N PRO A 107 14.79 12.04 -14.46
CA PRO A 107 15.45 12.61 -15.62
C PRO A 107 16.96 12.35 -15.61
N ALA A 108 17.60 12.60 -16.76
CA ALA A 108 18.97 13.12 -16.93
C ALA A 108 19.72 12.40 -18.06
N THR A 109 19.90 13.11 -19.17
CA THR A 109 21.17 13.14 -19.91
C THR A 109 21.15 14.39 -20.79
N ALA A 110 21.52 15.51 -20.17
CA ALA A 110 22.03 16.67 -20.89
C ALA A 110 23.56 16.60 -20.85
N ALA A 111 24.17 16.38 -22.02
CA ALA A 111 25.53 16.75 -22.42
C ALA A 111 25.79 16.01 -23.75
N GLY A 112 25.73 16.61 -24.95
CA GLY A 112 26.31 17.88 -25.32
C GLY A 112 27.80 17.69 -25.62
N LYS A 113 28.13 17.27 -26.86
CA LYS A 113 29.38 17.57 -27.58
C LYS A 113 29.32 17.03 -29.03
N LYS A 114 28.92 17.91 -29.96
CA LYS A 114 29.46 18.03 -31.34
C LYS A 114 30.48 19.18 -31.27
N PRO A 115 31.54 19.35 -32.12
CA PRO A 115 31.89 18.73 -33.41
C PRO A 115 33.35 18.24 -33.54
N ALA A 116 33.67 17.54 -34.64
CA ALA A 116 34.89 17.66 -35.45
C ALA A 116 34.79 16.62 -36.58
N ALA A 117 34.57 16.99 -37.84
CA ALA A 117 35.60 17.41 -38.79
C ALA A 117 36.69 16.34 -38.98
N ARG A 118 36.57 15.53 -40.04
CA ARG A 118 37.68 15.10 -40.90
C ARG A 118 37.13 14.58 -42.22
#